data_AF-A0A7C2W0H6-F1
#
_entry.id   AF-A0A7C2W0H6-F1
#
_cell.length_a   1.000
_cell.length_b   1.000
_cell.length_c   1.000
_cell.angle_alpha   90.00
_cell.angle_beta   90.00
_cell.angle_gamma   90.00
#
_symmetry.space_group_name_H-M   'P 1'
#
loop_
_entity.id
_entity.type
_entity.pdbx_description
1 polymer ?
#
loop_
_entity_poly.entity_id
_entity_poly.type
_entity_poly.pdbx_seq_one_letter_code
_entity_poly.pdbx_strand_id
1 'polypeptide(L)' 'MILDEILKHKREEVERRKRLVPISRLEAKIKSAPPPRDFVGAISGDEVSIIAEIKRASPSAGVF' A
#
# COMPACT_ATOMS: atom_id res chain seq x y z
N MET A 1 4.69 -21.33 -1.38
CA MET A 1 5.80 -20.36 -1.23
C MET A 1 5.37 -19.23 -0.32
N ILE A 2 6.29 -18.48 0.31
CA ILE A 2 5.92 -17.36 1.21
C ILE A 2 4.98 -16.34 0.55
N LEU A 3 5.11 -16.14 -0.77
CA LEU A 3 4.22 -15.28 -1.54
C LEU A 3 2.76 -15.79 -1.57
N ASP A 4 2.54 -17.11 -1.67
CA ASP A 4 1.19 -17.69 -1.67
C ASP A 4 0.49 -17.48 -0.34
N GLU A 5 1.22 -17.57 0.76
CA GLU A 5 0.73 -17.29 2.11
C GLU A 5 0.35 -15.82 2.28
N ILE A 6 1.20 -14.90 1.81
CA ILE A 6 0.91 -13.46 1.77
C ILE A 6 -0.38 -13.20 0.97
N LEU A 7 -0.53 -13.83 -0.20
CA LEU A 7 -1.71 -13.67 -1.05
C LEU A 7 -2.98 -14.21 -0.39
N LYS A 8 -2.91 -15.39 0.24
CA LYS A 8 -4.04 -15.97 0.98
C LYS A 8 -4.51 -15.03 2.09
N HIS A 9 -3.60 -14.59 2.95
CA HIS A 9 -3.94 -13.66 4.02
C HIS A 9 -4.48 -12.33 3.50
N LYS A 10 -3.92 -11.79 2.41
CA LYS A 10 -4.38 -10.52 1.85
C LYS A 10 -5.81 -10.60 1.32
N ARG A 11 -6.19 -11.72 0.69
CA ARG A 11 -7.58 -11.92 0.21
C ARG A 11 -8.58 -11.91 1.37
N GLU A 12 -8.29 -12.67 2.43
CA GLU A 12 -9.13 -12.72 3.64
C GLU A 12 -9.23 -11.33 4.30
N GLU A 13 -8.11 -10.60 4.36
CA GLU A 13 -8.06 -9.25 4.89
C GLU A 13 -8.92 -8.26 4.08
N VAL A 14 -8.81 -8.30 2.74
CA VAL A 14 -9.60 -7.44 1.84
C VAL A 14 -11.08 -7.72 2.00
N GLU A 15 -11.50 -8.99 2.03
CA GLU A 15 -12.91 -9.35 2.21
C GLU A 15 -13.45 -8.90 3.56
N ARG A 16 -12.66 -9.02 4.63
CA ARG A 16 -13.02 -8.47 5.94
C ARG A 16 -13.13 -6.94 5.91
N ARG A 17 -12.19 -6.24 5.27
CA ARG A 17 -12.22 -4.77 5.18
C ARG A 17 -13.39 -4.25 4.36
N LYS A 18 -13.75 -4.92 3.26
CA LYS A 18 -14.94 -4.58 2.45
C LYS A 18 -16.24 -4.65 3.26
N ARG A 19 -16.36 -5.60 4.19
CA ARG A 19 -17.51 -5.69 5.10
C ARG A 19 -17.58 -4.53 6.10
N LEU A 20 -16.43 -4.07 6.59
CA LEU A 20 -16.35 -2.96 7.56
C LEU A 20 -16.52 -1.59 6.90
N VAL A 21 -15.94 -1.42 5.72
CA VAL A 21 -16.01 -0.20 4.91
C VAL A 21 -16.37 -0.64 3.49
N PRO A 22 -17.66 -0.61 3.12
CA PRO A 22 -18.09 -0.89 1.77
C PRO A 22 -17.40 0.03 0.76
N ILE A 23 -17.23 -0.46 -0.46
CA ILE A 23 -16.49 0.26 -1.50
C ILE A 23 -17.10 1.63 -1.81
N SER A 24 -18.43 1.75 -1.81
CA SER A 24 -19.14 3.03 -1.99
C SER A 24 -18.76 4.08 -0.94
N ARG A 25 -18.53 3.66 0.30
CA ARG A 25 -18.06 4.55 1.38
C ARG A 25 -16.61 4.96 1.17
N LEU A 26 -15.78 4.06 0.65
CA LEU A 26 -14.39 4.38 0.28
C LEU A 26 -14.35 5.37 -0.88
N GLU A 27 -15.14 5.17 -1.92
CA GLU A 27 -15.30 6.08 -3.06
C GLU A 27 -15.74 7.47 -2.62
N ALA A 28 -16.73 7.56 -1.71
CA ALA A 28 -17.16 8.83 -1.14
C ALA A 28 -16.03 9.55 -0.39
N LYS A 29 -15.21 8.83 0.39
CA LYS A 29 -14.07 9.40 1.12
C LYS A 29 -12.97 9.92 0.20
N ILE A 30 -12.71 9.22 -0.91
CA ILE A 30 -11.65 9.61 -1.86
C ILE A 30 -11.99 10.94 -2.55
N LYS A 31 -13.27 11.27 -2.74
CA LYS A 31 -13.69 12.56 -3.32
C LYS A 31 -13.23 13.78 -2.51
N SER A 32 -13.05 13.63 -1.19
CA SER A 32 -12.55 14.69 -0.31
C SER A 32 -11.06 14.55 0.02
N ALA A 33 -10.35 13.59 -0.59
CA ALA A 33 -8.92 13.43 -0.36
C ALA A 33 -8.14 14.56 -1.05
N PRO A 34 -6.99 14.98 -0.49
CA PRO A 34 -6.06 15.85 -1.20
C PRO A 34 -5.65 15.24 -2.55
N PRO A 35 -5.30 16.08 -3.55
CA PRO A 35 -4.79 15.56 -4.81
C PRO A 35 -3.54 14.70 -4.57
N PRO A 36 -3.34 13.63 -5.37
CA PRO A 36 -2.11 12.85 -5.32
C PRO A 36 -0.89 13.74 -5.57
N ARG A 37 0.22 13.45 -4.87
CA ARG A 37 1.52 14.05 -5.21
C ARG A 37 2.03 13.43 -6.50
N ASP A 38 2.78 14.19 -7.29
CA ASP A 38 3.41 13.69 -8.51
C ASP A 38 4.60 12.79 -8.17
N PHE A 39 4.31 11.50 -7.96
CA PHE A 39 5.32 10.50 -7.62
C PHE A 39 6.30 10.26 -8.77
N VAL A 40 5.80 10.24 -10.02
CA VAL A 40 6.63 10.00 -11.21
C VAL A 40 7.57 11.18 -11.42
N GLY A 41 7.05 12.41 -11.39
CA GLY A 41 7.88 13.60 -11.52
C GLY A 41 8.98 13.69 -10.46
N ALA A 42 8.70 13.22 -9.22
CA ALA A 42 9.69 13.22 -8.14
C ALA A 42 10.87 12.26 -8.34
N ILE A 43 10.75 11.26 -9.22
CA ILE A 43 11.80 10.23 -9.44
C ILE A 43 12.30 10.15 -10.89
N SER A 44 11.82 11.03 -11.78
CA SER A 44 12.14 10.99 -13.21
C SER A 44 13.27 11.95 -13.62
N GLY A 45 13.96 12.56 -12.66
CA GLY A 45 15.09 13.44 -12.94
C GLY A 45 16.36 12.67 -13.32
N ASP A 46 17.37 13.40 -13.80
CA ASP A 46 18.67 12.82 -14.19
C ASP A 46 19.57 12.47 -12.99
N GLU A 47 19.21 12.94 -11.80
CA GLU A 47 19.92 12.66 -10.55
C GLU A 47 19.44 11.37 -9.88
N VAL A 48 20.27 10.84 -8.97
CA VAL A 48 19.91 9.69 -8.16
C VAL A 48 18.68 10.01 -7.30
N SER A 49 17.61 9.25 -7.51
CA SER A 49 16.36 9.36 -6.76
C SER A 49 16.22 8.20 -5.76
N ILE A 50 15.78 8.50 -4.53
CA ILE A 50 15.65 7.50 -3.46
C ILE A 50 14.19 7.35 -3.04
N ILE A 51 13.67 6.12 -3.10
CA ILE A 51 12.41 5.74 -2.46
C ILE A 51 12.75 5.11 -1.11
N ALA A 52 12.63 5.89 -0.03
CA ALA A 52 12.90 5.41 1.31
C ALA A 52 11.71 4.58 1.84
N GLU A 53 11.93 3.28 2.06
CA GLU A 53 10.92 2.38 2.66
C GLU A 53 10.94 2.50 4.19
N ILE A 54 9.78 2.76 4.80
CA ILE A 54 9.58 2.65 6.26
C ILE A 54 8.91 1.31 6.53
N LYS A 55 9.62 0.39 7.20
CA LYS A 55 9.16 -0.99 7.42
C LYS A 55 9.48 -1.50 8.81
N ARG A 56 8.50 -2.17 9.42
CA ARG A 56 8.61 -2.71 10.79
C ARG A 56 9.28 -4.08 10.85
N ALA A 57 9.02 -4.95 9.87
CA ALA A 57 9.55 -6.31 9.86
C ALA A 57 9.57 -6.90 8.44
N SER A 58 10.36 -7.96 8.21
CA SER A 58 10.33 -8.75 6.98
C SER A 58 10.42 -10.27 7.26
N PRO A 59 9.95 -11.13 6.35
CA PRO A 59 10.09 -12.58 6.51
C PRO A 59 11.55 -13.04 6.61
N SER A 60 12.48 -12.32 5.99
CA SER A 60 13.91 -12.68 5.96
C SER A 60 14.73 -12.08 7.11
N ALA A 61 14.36 -10.90 7.61
CA ALA A 61 15.15 -10.15 8.60
C ALA A 61 14.48 -10.05 9.98
N GLY A 62 13.23 -10.50 10.12
CA GLY A 62 12.49 -10.35 11.38
C GLY A 62 12.13 -8.89 11.63
N VAL A 63 12.20 -8.44 12.88
CA VAL A 63 11.94 -7.03 13.27
C VAL A 63 13.19 -6.19 13.03
N PHE A 64 13.00 -4.98 12.50
CA PHE A 64 14.07 -3.98 12.30
C PHE A 64 14.20 -3.05 13.51
#